data_AF-A0A368VLP2-F1
#
_entry.id   AF-A0A368VLP2-F1
#
_cell.length_a   1.000
_cell.length_b   1.000
_cell.length_c   1.000
_cell.angle_alpha   90.00
_cell.angle_beta   90.00
_cell.angle_gamma   90.00
#
_symmetry.space_group_name_H-M   'P 1'
#
loop_
_entity.id
_entity.type
_entity.pdbx_description
1 polymer ?
#
loop_
_entity_poly.entity_id
_entity_poly.type
_entity_poly.pdbx_seq_one_letter_code
_entity_poly.pdbx_strand_id
1 'polypeptide(L)'
;MSIVRKIILGYVVIIFIPVIVFGIYYYNQIYGNLTQQFADGRQKILEQAYSNLRADMVRIESIHRLFQYNPYATDYLDGIYESESESVYAYLRYISPLFTQSMFVNSEIESIMIYKRKDEVFPIAKQFLDKNDIDPALRPAVDHLKPGSGIWIRQAFGQSEPSFIYY
;
A
#
# COMPACT_ATOMS: atom_id res chain seq x y z
N MET A 1 12.59 -32.17 -69.16
CA MET A 1 13.56 -31.48 -68.26
C MET A 1 14.88 -32.23 -68.29
N SER A 2 16.02 -31.55 -68.46
CA SER A 2 17.34 -32.20 -68.43
C SER A 2 17.66 -32.75 -67.05
N ILE A 3 18.48 -33.81 -66.99
CA ILE A 3 18.88 -34.49 -65.74
C ILE A 3 19.54 -33.51 -64.74
N VAL A 4 20.28 -32.53 -65.26
CA VAL A 4 20.95 -31.46 -64.50
C VAL A 4 19.94 -30.63 -63.72
N ARG A 5 18.79 -30.31 -64.32
CA ARG A 5 17.73 -29.52 -63.67
C ARG A 5 17.09 -30.29 -62.50
N LYS A 6 17.00 -31.63 -62.60
CA LYS A 6 16.49 -32.49 -61.51
C LYS A 6 17.47 -32.59 -60.34
N ILE A 7 18.77 -32.68 -60.62
CA ILE A 7 19.81 -32.75 -59.59
C ILE A 7 19.89 -31.42 -58.82
N ILE A 8 19.86 -30.29 -59.53
CA ILE A 8 19.84 -28.96 -58.90
C ILE A 8 18.59 -28.78 -58.04
N LEU A 9 17.41 -29.17 -58.55
CA LEU A 9 16.17 -29.12 -57.77
C LEU A 9 16.25 -29.97 -56.50
N GLY A 10 16.81 -31.18 -56.58
CA GLY A 10 17.02 -32.05 -55.42
C GLY A 10 17.90 -31.41 -54.36
N TYR A 11 19.02 -30.81 -54.76
CA TYR A 11 19.91 -30.08 -53.84
C TYR A 11 19.23 -28.89 -53.17
N VAL A 12 18.48 -28.09 -53.93
CA VAL A 12 17.72 -26.95 -53.39
C VAL A 12 16.71 -27.45 -52.37
N VAL A 13 15.95 -28.50 -52.68
CA VAL A 13 14.92 -29.06 -51.79
C VAL A 13 15.52 -29.64 -50.51
N ILE A 14 16.62 -30.39 -50.61
CA ILE A 14 17.32 -31.02 -49.46
C ILE A 14 17.87 -29.97 -48.50
N ILE A 15 18.26 -28.79 -48.98
CA ILE A 15 18.78 -27.71 -48.13
C ILE A 15 17.64 -26.82 -47.62
N PHE A 16 16.72 -26.41 -48.48
CA PHE A 16 15.66 -25.48 -48.10
C PHE A 16 14.64 -26.08 -47.14
N ILE A 17 14.24 -27.34 -47.31
CA ILE A 17 13.22 -27.94 -46.45
C ILE A 17 13.69 -27.96 -44.98
N PRO A 18 14.88 -28.50 -44.64
CA PRO A 18 15.36 -28.48 -43.26
C PRO A 18 15.51 -27.06 -42.72
N VAL A 19 16.03 -26.12 -43.51
CA VAL A 19 16.21 -24.72 -43.07
C VAL A 19 14.87 -24.07 -42.73
N ILE A 20 13.84 -24.26 -43.55
CA ILE A 20 12.50 -23.73 -43.28
C ILE A 20 11.89 -24.39 -42.04
N VAL A 21 12.01 -25.72 -41.92
CA VAL A 21 11.48 -26.47 -40.77
C VAL A 21 12.16 -26.03 -39.47
N PHE A 22 13.49 -25.91 -39.46
CA PHE A 22 14.24 -25.39 -38.32
C PHE A 22 13.88 -23.93 -38.02
N GLY A 23 13.70 -23.10 -39.04
CA GLY A 23 13.29 -21.71 -38.88
C GLY A 23 11.93 -21.58 -38.20
N ILE A 24 10.94 -22.35 -38.63
CA ILE A 24 9.59 -22.36 -38.03
C ILE A 24 9.65 -22.87 -36.59
N TYR A 25 10.35 -23.98 -36.35
CA TYR A 25 10.49 -24.54 -35.00
C TYR A 25 11.15 -23.54 -34.04
N TYR A 26 12.27 -22.94 -34.47
CA TYR A 26 13.03 -21.98 -33.69
C TYR A 26 12.23 -20.69 -33.44
N TYR A 27 11.49 -20.20 -34.44
CA TYR A 27 10.61 -19.04 -34.30
C TYR A 27 9.55 -19.29 -33.23
N ASN A 28 8.85 -20.42 -33.29
CA ASN A 28 7.82 -20.76 -32.31
C ASN A 28 8.41 -20.89 -30.89
N GLN A 29 9.58 -21.51 -30.76
CA GLN A 29 10.26 -21.68 -29.47
C GLN A 29 10.71 -20.34 -28.88
N ILE A 30 11.33 -19.47 -29.68
CA ILE A 30 11.73 -18.14 -29.24
C ILE A 30 10.52 -17.30 -28.85
N TYR A 31 9.49 -17.30 -29.69
CA TYR A 31 8.31 -16.47 -29.44
C TYR A 31 7.60 -16.85 -28.14
N GLY A 32 7.45 -18.16 -27.88
CA GLY A 32 6.93 -18.67 -26.61
C GLY A 32 7.79 -18.26 -25.42
N ASN A 33 9.11 -18.43 -25.53
CA ASN A 33 10.05 -18.07 -24.46
C ASN A 33 10.06 -16.57 -24.17
N LEU A 34 10.04 -15.71 -25.19
CA LEU A 34 10.00 -14.25 -25.02
C LEU A 34 8.70 -13.79 -24.37
N THR A 35 7.58 -14.37 -24.79
CA THR A 35 6.26 -14.05 -24.22
C THR A 35 6.21 -14.46 -22.75
N GLN A 36 6.70 -15.66 -22.42
CA GLN A 36 6.77 -16.13 -21.05
C GLN A 36 7.68 -15.26 -20.19
N GLN A 37 8.89 -14.94 -20.67
CA GLN A 37 9.82 -14.08 -19.94
C GLN A 37 9.24 -12.69 -19.70
N PHE A 38 8.48 -12.13 -20.66
CA PHE A 38 7.79 -10.87 -20.46
C PHE A 38 6.72 -10.97 -19.38
N ALA A 39 5.89 -12.02 -19.41
CA ALA A 39 4.86 -12.25 -18.40
C ALA A 39 5.47 -12.43 -17.01
N ASP A 40 6.50 -13.26 -16.88
CA ASP A 40 7.22 -13.51 -15.63
C ASP A 40 7.89 -12.23 -15.10
N GLY A 41 8.46 -11.42 -15.99
CA GLY A 41 9.04 -10.13 -15.63
C GLY A 41 8.00 -9.17 -15.06
N ARG A 42 6.82 -9.09 -15.68
CA ARG A 42 5.70 -8.26 -15.18
C ARG A 42 5.17 -8.78 -13.84
N GLN A 43 5.05 -10.10 -13.71
CA GLN A 43 4.60 -10.74 -12.48
C GLN A 43 5.55 -10.42 -11.31
N LYS A 44 6.86 -10.54 -11.52
CA LYS A 44 7.86 -10.19 -10.50
C LYS A 44 7.78 -8.72 -10.05
N ILE A 45 7.56 -7.81 -10.99
CA ILE A 45 7.37 -6.38 -10.67
C ILE A 45 6.13 -6.18 -9.79
N LEU A 46 5.01 -6.85 -10.11
CA LEU A 46 3.79 -6.78 -9.31
C LEU A 46 3.97 -7.38 -7.92
N GLU A 47 4.66 -8.53 -7.81
CA GLU A 47 4.97 -9.16 -6.54
C GLU A 47 5.85 -8.27 -5.66
N GLN A 48 6.85 -7.61 -6.25
CA GLN A 48 7.69 -6.66 -5.55
C GLN A 48 6.89 -5.42 -5.09
N ALA A 49 6.05 -4.85 -5.96
CA ALA A 49 5.19 -3.73 -5.62
C ALA A 49 4.22 -4.09 -4.48
N TYR A 50 3.61 -5.27 -4.52
CA TYR A 50 2.75 -5.79 -3.46
C TYR A 50 3.51 -5.99 -2.15
N SER A 51 4.72 -6.55 -2.21
CA SER A 51 5.56 -6.73 -1.01
C SER A 51 5.93 -5.40 -0.37
N ASN A 52 6.26 -4.38 -1.18
CA ASN A 52 6.57 -3.04 -0.69
C ASN A 52 5.33 -2.40 -0.05
N LEU A 53 4.18 -2.42 -0.74
CA LEU A 53 2.92 -1.91 -0.20
C LEU A 53 2.57 -2.57 1.14
N ARG A 54 2.71 -3.90 1.24
CA ARG A 54 2.47 -4.62 2.49
C ARG A 54 3.41 -4.19 3.61
N ALA A 55 4.70 -3.97 3.31
CA ALA A 55 5.66 -3.50 4.30
C ALA A 55 5.31 -2.08 4.78
N ASP A 56 4.91 -1.20 3.86
CA ASP A 56 4.47 0.16 4.18
C ASP A 56 3.19 0.15 5.03
N MET A 57 2.20 -0.69 4.69
CA MET A 57 1.00 -0.87 5.51
C MET A 57 1.35 -1.32 6.94
N VAL A 58 2.18 -2.35 7.09
CA VAL A 58 2.61 -2.82 8.44
C VAL A 58 3.36 -1.72 9.21
N ARG A 59 4.17 -0.90 8.53
CA ARG A 59 4.84 0.25 9.15
C ARG A 59 3.80 1.26 9.66
N ILE A 60 2.79 1.61 8.87
CA ILE A 60 1.73 2.53 9.28
C ILE A 60 0.90 1.96 10.45
N GLU A 61 0.57 0.67 10.41
CA GLU A 61 -0.11 -0.01 11.53
C GLU A 61 0.69 0.08 12.84
N SER A 62 2.01 0.04 12.77
CA SER A 62 2.88 0.17 13.95
C SER A 62 2.82 1.56 14.58
N ILE A 63 2.64 2.61 13.78
CA ILE A 63 2.46 3.99 14.25
C ILE A 63 1.14 4.10 15.00
N HIS A 64 0.07 3.49 14.47
CA HIS A 64 -1.21 3.44 15.18
C HIS A 64 -1.07 2.84 16.60
N ARG A 65 -0.34 1.72 16.72
CA ARG A 65 -0.03 1.13 18.04
C ARG A 65 0.79 2.05 18.93
N LEU A 66 1.76 2.77 18.36
CA LEU A 66 2.55 3.75 19.11
C LEU A 66 1.65 4.79 19.79
N PHE A 67 0.65 5.32 19.09
CA PHE A 67 -0.30 6.26 19.70
C PHE A 67 -1.23 5.58 20.71
N GLN A 68 -1.76 4.38 20.42
CA GLN A 68 -2.66 3.66 21.33
C GLN A 68 -2.03 3.32 22.69
N TYR A 69 -0.73 3.01 22.70
CA TYR A 69 -0.01 2.62 23.92
C TYR A 69 0.85 3.73 24.50
N ASN A 70 0.80 4.95 23.94
CA ASN A 70 1.57 6.05 24.48
C ASN A 70 0.90 6.59 25.77
N PRO A 71 1.59 6.57 26.92
CA PRO A 71 0.98 6.99 28.18
C PRO A 71 0.56 8.46 28.16
N TYR A 72 1.32 9.34 27.52
CA TYR A 72 0.95 10.76 27.42
C TYR A 72 -0.30 10.97 26.57
N ALA A 73 -0.47 10.19 25.50
CA ALA A 73 -1.68 10.26 24.68
C ALA A 73 -2.90 9.70 25.43
N THR A 74 -2.76 8.57 26.13
CA THR A 74 -3.86 7.99 26.91
C THR A 74 -4.24 8.86 28.10
N ASP A 75 -3.26 9.38 28.84
CA ASP A 75 -3.47 10.28 29.97
C ASP A 75 -4.20 11.56 29.54
N TYR A 76 -3.79 12.13 28.40
CA TYR A 76 -4.45 13.28 27.80
C TYR A 76 -5.89 12.98 27.40
N LEU A 77 -6.14 11.82 26.79
CA LEU A 77 -7.49 11.37 26.44
C LEU A 77 -8.33 11.01 27.66
N ASP A 78 -7.70 10.68 28.79
CA ASP A 78 -8.38 10.36 30.03
C ASP A 78 -8.85 11.60 30.79
N GLY A 79 -8.37 12.79 30.42
CA GLY A 79 -8.78 14.06 31.01
C GLY A 79 -8.12 14.32 32.36
N ILE A 80 -6.93 13.76 32.61
CA ILE A 80 -6.27 13.85 33.93
C ILE A 80 -5.77 15.25 34.30
N TYR A 81 -5.72 16.17 33.33
CA TYR A 81 -5.17 17.51 33.50
C TYR A 81 -6.25 18.46 34.02
N GLU A 82 -5.97 19.10 35.16
CA GLU A 82 -6.96 19.95 35.85
C GLU A 82 -7.15 21.31 35.17
N SER A 83 -6.15 21.76 34.39
CA SER A 83 -6.18 23.04 33.70
C SER A 83 -5.93 22.93 32.20
N GLU A 84 -6.50 23.86 31.44
CA GLU A 84 -6.26 23.97 30.00
C GLU A 84 -4.78 24.23 29.70
N SER A 85 -4.10 25.06 30.51
CA SER A 85 -2.66 25.34 30.35
C SER A 85 -1.79 24.09 30.52
N GLU A 86 -2.13 23.23 31.47
CA GLU A 86 -1.41 21.98 31.71
C GLU A 86 -1.62 21.00 30.56
N SER A 87 -2.86 20.91 30.07
CA SER A 87 -3.22 20.12 28.88
C SER A 87 -2.44 20.58 27.64
N VAL A 88 -2.36 21.90 27.39
CA VAL A 88 -1.60 22.48 26.27
C VAL A 88 -0.12 22.16 26.40
N TYR A 89 0.45 22.32 27.60
CA TYR A 89 1.85 22.00 27.86
C TYR A 89 2.15 20.52 27.60
N ALA A 90 1.32 19.62 28.14
CA ALA A 90 1.47 18.18 27.93
C ALA A 90 1.38 17.81 26.44
N TYR A 91 0.41 18.37 25.72
CA TYR A 91 0.27 18.17 24.28
C TYR A 91 1.51 18.63 23.52
N LEU A 92 1.95 19.88 23.70
CA LEU A 92 3.10 20.43 22.96
C LEU A 92 4.41 19.72 23.30
N ARG A 93 4.59 19.31 24.55
CA ARG A 93 5.83 18.70 25.03
C ARG A 93 5.96 17.24 24.65
N TYR A 94 4.88 16.46 24.74
CA TYR A 94 4.96 15.00 24.67
C TYR A 94 4.18 14.40 23.50
N ILE A 95 3.09 15.01 23.06
CA ILE A 95 2.20 14.42 22.05
C ILE A 95 2.49 14.98 20.66
N SER A 96 2.57 16.30 20.51
CA SER A 96 2.84 16.97 19.23
C SER A 96 4.12 16.48 18.54
N PRO A 97 5.25 16.23 19.25
CA PRO A 97 6.45 15.69 18.62
C PRO A 97 6.22 14.30 18.00
N LEU A 98 5.34 13.47 18.58
CA LEU A 98 5.03 12.14 18.04
C LEU A 98 4.33 12.25 16.69
N PHE A 99 3.39 13.18 16.56
CA PHE A 99 2.74 13.48 15.29
C PHE A 99 3.75 13.93 14.24
N THR A 100 4.55 14.95 14.57
CA THR A 100 5.53 15.52 13.64
C THR A 100 6.57 14.49 13.22
N GLN A 101 7.10 13.70 14.16
CA GLN A 101 8.07 12.65 13.86
C GLN A 101 7.45 11.54 13.00
N SER A 102 6.24 11.09 13.33
CA SER A 102 5.56 10.03 12.58
C SER A 102 5.30 10.45 11.14
N MET A 103 4.80 11.67 10.92
CA MET A 103 4.55 12.19 9.56
C MET A 103 5.86 12.54 8.81
N PHE A 104 6.91 12.99 9.51
CA PHE A 104 8.20 13.29 8.88
C PHE A 104 8.92 12.02 8.39
N VAL A 105 8.86 10.94 9.18
CA VAL A 105 9.49 9.66 8.81
C VAL A 105 8.69 8.91 7.75
N ASN A 106 7.38 9.14 7.69
CA ASN A 106 6.45 8.40 6.83
C ASN A 106 5.70 9.39 5.92
N SER A 107 6.36 9.83 4.85
CA SER A 107 5.84 10.82 3.89
C SER A 107 4.56 10.39 3.18
N GLU A 108 4.26 9.10 3.19
CA GLU A 108 3.04 8.51 2.65
C GLU A 108 1.80 8.73 3.55
N ILE A 109 1.99 9.18 4.78
CA ILE A 109 0.90 9.49 5.70
C ILE A 109 0.49 10.94 5.49
N GLU A 110 -0.70 11.15 4.94
CA GLU A 110 -1.27 12.48 4.74
C GLU A 110 -1.66 13.15 6.08
N SER A 111 -2.28 12.38 6.98
CA SER A 111 -2.73 12.89 8.28
C SER A 111 -2.87 11.78 9.32
N ILE A 112 -2.76 12.16 10.59
CA ILE A 112 -3.02 11.30 11.76
C ILE A 112 -4.07 12.00 12.61
N MET A 113 -5.14 11.28 12.95
CA MET A 113 -6.27 11.79 13.74
C MET A 113 -6.52 10.87 14.92
N ILE A 114 -6.90 11.45 16.06
CA ILE A 114 -7.30 10.76 17.27
C ILE A 114 -8.76 11.11 17.54
N TYR A 115 -9.62 10.09 17.58
CA TYR A 115 -11.04 10.27 17.87
C TYR A 115 -11.29 10.10 19.37
N LYS A 116 -11.74 11.18 20.02
CA LYS A 116 -12.05 11.21 21.45
C LYS A 116 -13.52 10.89 21.70
N ARG A 117 -13.80 10.34 22.89
CA ARG A 117 -15.18 10.08 23.38
C ARG A 117 -15.57 10.95 24.58
N LYS A 118 -14.59 11.38 25.38
CA LYS A 118 -14.82 12.21 26.56
C LYS A 118 -14.86 13.68 26.15
N ASP A 119 -15.89 14.37 26.61
CA ASP A 119 -16.05 15.83 26.39
C ASP A 119 -15.05 16.64 27.21
N GLU A 120 -14.58 16.09 28.34
CA GLU A 120 -13.63 16.69 29.28
C GLU A 120 -12.24 16.91 28.67
N VAL A 121 -11.93 16.26 27.54
CA VAL A 121 -10.68 16.48 26.82
C VAL A 121 -10.78 17.77 26.01
N PHE A 122 -9.95 18.75 26.38
CA PHE A 122 -9.92 20.05 25.71
C PHE A 122 -9.62 19.91 24.21
N PRO A 123 -10.36 20.62 23.32
CA PRO A 123 -10.16 20.58 21.87
C PRO A 123 -8.97 21.48 21.47
N ILE A 124 -7.77 21.19 22.00
CA ILE A 124 -6.59 22.04 21.82
C ILE A 124 -6.01 21.92 20.41
N ALA A 125 -6.23 20.80 19.72
CA ALA A 125 -5.56 20.52 18.46
C ALA A 125 -6.50 19.89 17.42
N LYS A 126 -6.32 20.27 16.15
CA LYS A 126 -7.10 19.76 15.00
C LYS A 126 -6.99 18.25 14.80
N GLN A 127 -5.98 17.63 15.40
CA GLN A 127 -5.75 16.19 15.39
C GLN A 127 -6.70 15.43 16.32
N PHE A 128 -7.32 16.09 17.30
CA PHE A 128 -8.32 15.48 18.18
C PHE A 128 -9.71 15.82 17.69
N LEU A 129 -10.41 14.83 17.16
CA LEU A 129 -11.78 14.94 16.65
C LEU A 129 -12.74 14.21 17.57
N ASP A 130 -14.01 14.60 17.55
CA ASP A 130 -15.03 13.82 18.26
C ASP A 130 -15.26 12.50 17.53
N LYS A 131 -15.54 11.41 18.24
CA LYS A 131 -15.94 10.15 17.62
C LYS A 131 -17.16 10.33 16.70
N ASN A 132 -18.03 11.29 17.00
CA ASN A 132 -19.16 11.65 16.17
C ASN A 132 -18.77 12.30 14.84
N ASP A 133 -17.52 12.74 14.66
CA ASP A 133 -17.04 13.28 13.38
C ASP A 133 -16.64 12.19 12.37
N ILE A 134 -16.64 10.91 12.79
CA ILE A 134 -16.40 9.78 11.88
C ILE A 134 -17.53 9.70 10.85
N ASP A 135 -17.14 9.54 9.57
CA ASP A 135 -18.05 9.37 8.44
C ASP A 135 -19.14 8.32 8.78
N PRO A 136 -20.44 8.68 8.73
CA PRO A 136 -21.55 7.78 9.02
C PRO A 136 -21.50 6.46 8.26
N ALA A 137 -20.96 6.44 7.04
CA ALA A 137 -20.81 5.23 6.25
C ALA A 137 -19.79 4.24 6.83
N LEU A 138 -18.79 4.75 7.57
CA LEU A 138 -17.70 3.96 8.14
C LEU A 138 -17.93 3.59 9.61
N ARG A 139 -18.81 4.31 10.32
CA ARG A 139 -19.13 4.05 11.73
C ARG A 139 -19.45 2.59 12.07
N PRO A 140 -20.27 1.85 11.29
CA PRO A 140 -20.57 0.46 11.64
C PRO A 140 -19.32 -0.44 11.64
N ALA A 141 -18.35 -0.19 10.75
CA ALA A 141 -17.12 -0.96 10.70
C ALA A 141 -16.20 -0.62 11.89
N VAL A 142 -16.10 0.68 12.23
CA VAL A 142 -15.23 1.17 13.31
C VAL A 142 -15.78 0.83 14.69
N ASP A 143 -17.10 0.86 14.90
CA ASP A 143 -17.72 0.61 16.21
C ASP A 143 -17.53 -0.81 16.73
N HIS A 144 -17.29 -1.77 15.84
CA HIS A 144 -17.05 -3.18 16.20
C HIS A 144 -15.56 -3.52 16.38
N LEU A 145 -14.66 -2.55 16.20
CA LEU A 145 -13.23 -2.77 16.40
C LEU A 145 -12.92 -3.04 17.87
N LYS A 146 -12.13 -4.08 18.11
CA LYS A 146 -11.61 -4.38 19.45
C LYS A 146 -10.41 -3.48 19.75
N PRO A 147 -10.14 -3.15 21.03
CA PRO A 147 -8.90 -2.51 21.42
C PRO A 147 -7.68 -3.27 20.88
N GLY A 148 -6.71 -2.55 20.31
CA GLY A 148 -5.50 -3.14 19.72
C GLY A 148 -5.69 -3.79 18.34
N SER A 149 -6.92 -3.80 17.80
CA SER A 149 -7.19 -4.18 16.42
C SER A 149 -7.48 -2.95 15.57
N GLY A 150 -7.21 -3.04 14.28
CA GLY A 150 -7.55 -1.98 13.33
C GLY A 150 -7.94 -2.55 11.98
N ILE A 151 -8.43 -1.67 11.11
CA ILE A 151 -8.95 -2.04 9.79
C ILE A 151 -8.51 -1.02 8.73
N TRP A 152 -8.04 -1.55 7.60
CA TRP A 152 -7.79 -0.75 6.41
C TRP A 152 -9.08 -0.55 5.62
N ILE A 153 -9.43 0.71 5.41
CA ILE A 153 -10.57 1.14 4.62
C ILE A 153 -10.06 1.94 3.43
N ARG A 154 -10.48 1.55 2.23
CA ARG A 154 -10.17 2.30 1.01
C ARG A 154 -11.13 3.49 0.89
N GLN A 155 -10.59 4.70 0.71
CA GLN A 155 -11.41 5.88 0.43
C GLN A 155 -11.93 5.82 -1.01
N ALA A 156 -13.16 6.29 -1.24
CA ALA A 156 -13.99 6.03 -2.43
C ALA A 156 -13.26 6.13 -3.80
N PHE A 157 -13.76 5.36 -4.77
CA PHE A 157 -13.27 5.33 -6.15
C PHE A 157 -13.56 6.66 -6.88
N GLY A 158 -12.51 7.33 -7.35
CA GLY A 158 -12.63 8.59 -8.10
C GLY A 158 -11.33 9.38 -8.23
N GLN A 159 -10.32 9.06 -7.40
CA GLN A 159 -8.98 9.64 -7.53
C GLN A 159 -8.02 8.73 -8.32
N SER A 160 -7.03 9.35 -8.97
CA SER A 160 -5.98 8.64 -9.74
C SER A 160 -5.10 7.76 -8.85
N GLU A 161 -5.04 8.06 -7.54
CA GLU A 161 -4.21 7.35 -6.57
C GLU A 161 -5.10 6.68 -5.51
N PRO A 162 -4.75 5.45 -5.08
CA PRO A 162 -5.51 4.76 -4.05
C PRO A 162 -5.20 5.36 -2.67
N SER A 163 -6.19 6.01 -2.05
CA SER A 163 -6.12 6.47 -0.66
C SER A 163 -6.68 5.41 0.30
N PHE A 164 -5.99 5.23 1.42
CA PHE A 164 -6.37 4.27 2.47
C PHE A 164 -6.35 4.96 3.83
N ILE A 165 -7.33 4.59 4.66
CA ILE A 165 -7.45 5.03 6.04
C ILE A 165 -7.33 3.80 6.92
N TYR A 166 -6.49 3.87 7.94
CA TYR A 166 -6.40 2.85 8.99
C TYR A 166 -7.09 3.36 10.25
N TYR A 167 -8.11 2.64 10.70
CA TYR A 167 -8.82 2.88 11.96
C TYR A 167 -8.40 1.89 13.03
#